data_AF-A0A316JMV8-F1
#
_entry.id   AF-A0A316JMV8-F1
#
_cell.length_a   1.000
_cell.length_b   1.000
_cell.length_c   1.000
_cell.angle_alpha   90.00
_cell.angle_beta   90.00
_cell.angle_gamma   90.00
#
_symmetry.space_group_name_H-M   'P 1'
#
loop_
_entity.id
_entity.type
_entity.pdbx_description
1 polymer ?
#
loop_
_entity_poly.entity_id
_entity_poly.type
_entity_poly.pdbx_seq_one_letter_code
_entity_poly.pdbx_strand_id
1 'polypeptide(L)'
;MVQSYNNRVSLFVDRKILVFEDLFLLSQEAQSKLVKMGATVLGPVNTTQSALDFLERENIDGVIIDISLEINQVLPIIAKLDDISVPFIFAFSNNPHLDATDFSGFVLSHRESDLITIAEALFIRSNSDH
;
A
#
# COMPACT_ATOMS: atom_id res chain seq x y z
N MET A 1 -22.48 -12.74 -5.91
CA MET A 1 -21.53 -11.71 -6.39
C MET A 1 -21.36 -10.54 -5.40
N VAL A 2 -22.43 -9.97 -4.81
CA VAL A 2 -22.31 -8.83 -3.86
C VAL A 2 -21.55 -9.18 -2.56
N GLN A 3 -21.73 -10.39 -2.03
CA GLN A 3 -21.13 -10.80 -0.76
C GLN A 3 -19.59 -10.90 -0.82
N SER A 4 -19.03 -11.35 -1.95
CA SER A 4 -17.57 -11.42 -2.17
C SER A 4 -16.93 -10.04 -2.35
N TYR A 5 -17.66 -9.08 -2.91
CA TYR A 5 -17.18 -7.70 -3.07
C TYR A 5 -17.14 -6.97 -1.72
N ASN A 6 -18.19 -7.10 -0.90
CA ASN A 6 -18.23 -6.52 0.44
C ASN A 6 -17.12 -7.11 1.34
N ASN A 7 -16.76 -8.38 1.16
CA ASN A 7 -15.69 -9.04 1.90
C ASN A 7 -14.29 -8.50 1.54
N ARG A 8 -14.11 -7.93 0.34
CA ARG A 8 -12.84 -7.34 -0.09
C ARG A 8 -12.66 -5.93 0.47
N VAL A 9 -13.75 -5.17 0.59
CA VAL A 9 -13.73 -3.86 1.24
C VAL A 9 -13.33 -4.00 2.72
N SER A 10 -13.74 -5.09 3.38
CA SER A 10 -13.36 -5.35 4.78
C SER A 10 -11.90 -5.76 4.99
N LEU A 11 -11.11 -5.97 3.93
CA LEU A 11 -9.69 -6.37 4.08
C LEU A 11 -8.84 -5.28 4.76
N PHE A 12 -9.28 -4.02 4.69
CA PHE A 12 -8.63 -2.89 5.36
C PHE A 12 -9.07 -2.68 6.81
N VAL A 13 -10.13 -3.34 7.27
CA VAL A 13 -10.65 -3.14 8.63
C VAL A 13 -9.58 -3.47 9.64
N ASP A 14 -9.33 -2.52 10.54
CA ASP A 14 -8.33 -2.57 11.61
C ASP A 14 -6.87 -2.72 11.12
N ARG A 15 -6.60 -2.46 9.83
CA ARG A 15 -5.24 -2.51 9.26
C ARG A 15 -4.51 -1.18 9.41
N LYS A 16 -3.29 -1.23 9.92
CA LYS A 16 -2.34 -0.10 9.92
C LYS A 16 -1.48 -0.14 8.65
N ILE A 17 -1.68 0.83 7.76
CA ILE A 17 -0.97 0.93 6.47
C ILE A 17 0.03 2.08 6.53
N LEU A 18 1.31 1.80 6.36
CA LEU A 18 2.32 2.85 6.19
C LEU A 18 2.43 3.23 4.71
N VAL A 19 2.46 4.53 4.42
CA VAL A 19 2.77 5.04 3.07
C VAL A 19 4.15 5.68 3.06
N PHE A 20 5.04 5.17 2.20
CA PHE A 20 6.38 5.72 1.97
C PHE A 20 6.43 6.37 0.58
N GLU A 21 6.52 7.70 0.55
CA GLU A 21 6.44 8.52 -0.66
C GLU A 21 7.25 9.81 -0.54
N ASP A 22 7.61 10.47 -1.65
CA ASP A 22 8.31 11.76 -1.60
C ASP A 22 7.40 12.98 -1.84
N LEU A 23 6.36 12.84 -2.69
CA LEU A 23 5.61 13.99 -3.20
C LEU A 23 4.08 13.88 -3.07
N PHE A 24 3.43 13.00 -3.85
CA PHE A 24 1.97 13.03 -4.04
C PHE A 24 1.31 11.66 -4.36
N LEU A 25 1.91 10.56 -3.93
CA LEU A 25 1.30 9.23 -4.02
C LEU A 25 -0.04 9.18 -3.27
N LEU A 26 -0.11 9.63 -2.01
CA LEU A 26 -1.34 9.58 -1.22
C LEU A 26 -2.15 10.87 -1.35
N SER A 27 -3.17 10.85 -2.21
CA SER A 27 -4.14 11.95 -2.26
C SER A 27 -5.03 11.98 -1.01
N GLN A 28 -5.55 13.17 -0.65
CA GLN A 28 -6.49 13.32 0.47
C GLN A 28 -7.78 12.49 0.28
N GLU A 29 -8.24 12.35 -0.96
CA GLU A 29 -9.40 11.54 -1.32
C GLU A 29 -9.10 10.04 -1.14
N ALA A 30 -7.92 9.57 -1.56
CA ALA A 30 -7.48 8.20 -1.35
C ALA A 30 -7.34 7.88 0.14
N GLN A 31 -6.69 8.78 0.91
CA GLN A 31 -6.58 8.65 2.37
C GLN A 31 -7.95 8.59 3.04
N SER A 32 -8.85 9.52 2.68
CA SER A 32 -10.21 9.55 3.22
C SER A 32 -11.00 8.28 2.91
N LYS A 33 -10.80 7.69 1.72
CA LYS A 33 -11.45 6.45 1.32
C LYS A 33 -10.88 5.25 2.09
N LEU A 34 -9.56 5.15 2.25
CA LEU A 34 -8.91 4.11 3.07
C LEU A 34 -9.43 4.13 4.51
N VAL A 35 -9.50 5.31 5.14
CA VAL A 35 -10.05 5.47 6.50
C VAL A 35 -11.52 5.04 6.57
N LYS A 36 -12.33 5.40 5.56
CA LYS A 36 -13.74 4.93 5.47
C LYS A 36 -13.87 3.41 5.29
N MET A 37 -12.85 2.75 4.74
CA MET A 37 -12.77 1.29 4.63
C MET A 37 -12.24 0.62 5.90
N GLY A 38 -11.91 1.38 6.94
CA GLY A 38 -11.49 0.88 8.25
C GLY A 38 -9.98 0.80 8.46
N ALA A 39 -9.17 1.28 7.50
CA ALA A 39 -7.73 1.36 7.68
C ALA A 39 -7.33 2.53 8.59
N THR A 40 -6.25 2.34 9.34
CA THR A 40 -5.46 3.43 9.91
C THR A 40 -4.28 3.71 8.98
N VAL A 41 -4.25 4.90 8.37
CA VAL A 41 -3.13 5.30 7.50
C VAL A 41 -2.05 5.99 8.34
N LEU A 42 -0.85 5.42 8.33
CA LEU A 42 0.35 5.97 8.96
C LEU A 42 1.21 6.67 7.90
N GLY A 43 1.78 7.82 8.27
CA GLY A 43 2.47 8.69 7.32
C GLY A 43 1.51 9.63 6.56
N PRO A 44 1.88 10.08 5.35
CA PRO A 44 3.05 9.63 4.58
C PRO A 44 4.39 10.04 5.20
N VAL A 45 5.41 9.23 4.95
CA VAL A 45 6.82 9.53 5.30
C VAL A 45 7.65 9.59 4.03
N ASN A 46 8.66 10.46 4.00
CA ASN A 46 9.50 10.71 2.82
C ASN A 46 11.00 10.48 3.04
N THR A 47 11.38 9.95 4.20
CA THR A 47 12.76 9.55 4.44
C THR A 47 12.82 8.09 4.87
N THR A 48 13.89 7.41 4.44
CA THR A 48 14.20 6.05 4.85
C THR A 48 14.24 5.93 6.38
N GLN A 49 14.84 6.89 7.08
CA GLN A 49 14.91 6.86 8.54
C GLN A 49 13.53 6.92 9.19
N SER A 50 12.66 7.84 8.76
CA SER A 50 11.31 7.94 9.31
C SER A 50 10.49 6.68 9.04
N ALA A 51 10.62 6.07 7.85
CA ALA A 51 9.96 4.82 7.54
C ALA A 51 10.45 3.67 8.46
N LEU A 52 11.76 3.55 8.68
CA LEU A 52 12.33 2.57 9.62
C LEU A 52 11.84 2.81 11.05
N ASP A 53 11.81 4.05 11.52
CA ASP A 53 11.33 4.39 12.87
C ASP A 53 9.86 3.96 13.07
N PHE A 54 9.01 4.11 12.04
CA PHE A 54 7.63 3.61 12.06
C PHE A 54 7.59 2.08 12.15
N LEU A 55 8.40 1.39 11.34
CA LEU A 55 8.48 -0.08 11.35
C LEU A 55 8.98 -0.66 12.67
N GLU A 56 9.74 0.11 13.46
CA GLU A 56 10.20 -0.29 14.79
C GLU A 56 9.19 -0.03 15.89
N ARG A 57 8.35 1.01 15.76
CA ARG A 57 7.50 1.51 16.85
C ARG A 57 6.03 1.13 16.73
N GLU A 58 5.56 0.94 15.51
CA GLU A 58 4.16 0.66 15.21
C GLU A 58 3.99 -0.77 14.71
N ASN A 59 2.85 -1.38 15.04
CA ASN A 59 2.47 -2.66 14.46
C ASN A 59 1.87 -2.43 13.07
N ILE A 60 2.70 -2.39 12.04
CA ILE A 60 2.28 -2.14 10.66
C ILE A 60 1.80 -3.44 10.01
N ASP A 61 0.61 -3.42 9.42
CA ASP A 61 0.04 -4.56 8.72
C ASP A 61 0.47 -4.63 7.25
N GLY A 62 0.77 -3.49 6.62
CA GLY A 62 1.26 -3.45 5.25
C GLY A 62 1.83 -2.09 4.86
N VAL A 63 2.65 -2.07 3.81
CA VAL A 63 3.31 -0.85 3.31
C VAL A 63 3.00 -0.61 1.84
N ILE A 64 2.70 0.65 1.51
CA ILE A 64 2.59 1.12 0.13
C ILE A 64 3.78 2.02 -0.15
N ILE A 65 4.60 1.65 -1.13
CA ILE A 65 5.82 2.35 -1.51
C ILE A 65 5.61 3.03 -2.85
N ASP A 66 5.97 4.30 -2.94
CA ASP A 66 5.97 5.03 -4.22
C ASP A 66 7.03 4.44 -5.16
N ILE A 67 6.59 4.03 -6.36
CA ILE A 67 7.47 3.45 -7.36
C ILE A 67 8.49 4.46 -7.93
N SER A 68 8.25 5.76 -7.75
CA SER A 68 9.16 6.82 -8.21
C SER A 68 10.34 7.09 -7.27
N LEU A 69 10.36 6.48 -6.08
CA LEU A 69 11.47 6.64 -5.13
C LEU A 69 12.77 6.02 -5.66
N GLU A 70 13.89 6.65 -5.30
CA GLU A 70 15.21 6.16 -5.66
C GLU A 70 15.52 4.82 -4.96
N ILE A 71 16.14 3.90 -5.69
CA ILE A 71 16.40 2.52 -5.23
C ILE A 71 17.15 2.51 -3.88
N ASN A 72 18.10 3.42 -3.68
CA ASN A 72 18.88 3.53 -2.45
C ASN A 72 18.04 3.92 -1.22
N GLN A 73 16.92 4.64 -1.40
CA GLN A 73 16.00 4.98 -0.31
C GLN A 73 15.14 3.79 0.09
N VAL A 74 14.80 2.94 -0.89
CA VAL A 74 13.82 1.86 -0.73
C VAL A 74 14.46 0.55 -0.28
N LEU A 75 15.66 0.20 -0.76
CA LEU A 75 16.31 -1.08 -0.44
C LEU A 75 16.41 -1.38 1.08
N PRO A 76 16.79 -0.42 1.95
CA PRO A 76 16.81 -0.67 3.39
C PRO A 76 15.42 -0.96 3.98
N ILE A 77 14.38 -0.35 3.41
CA ILE A 77 12.99 -0.54 3.83
C ILE A 77 12.52 -1.94 3.45
N ILE A 78 12.74 -2.37 2.21
CA ILE A 78 12.40 -3.73 1.76
C ILE A 78 13.09 -4.78 2.65
N ALA A 79 14.40 -4.64 2.86
CA ALA A 79 15.15 -5.57 3.69
C ALA A 79 14.58 -5.67 5.11
N LYS A 80 14.12 -4.54 5.67
CA LYS A 80 13.47 -4.54 6.98
C LYS A 80 12.10 -5.19 6.95
N LEU A 81 11.29 -4.92 5.92
CA LEU A 81 9.96 -5.49 5.75
C LEU A 81 9.99 -7.00 5.59
N ASP A 82 10.96 -7.53 4.84
CA ASP A 82 11.20 -8.96 4.70
C ASP A 82 11.57 -9.59 6.05
N ASP A 83 12.48 -8.97 6.81
CA ASP A 83 12.91 -9.40 8.15
C ASP A 83 11.74 -9.54 9.15
N ILE A 84 10.78 -8.60 9.09
CA ILE A 84 9.60 -8.62 9.97
C ILE A 84 8.35 -9.22 9.31
N SER A 85 8.47 -9.76 8.09
CA SER A 85 7.37 -10.38 7.32
C SER A 85 6.15 -9.48 7.14
N VAL A 86 6.35 -8.17 6.96
CA VAL A 86 5.28 -7.22 6.65
C VAL A 86 5.12 -7.12 5.14
N PRO A 87 3.92 -7.38 4.58
CA PRO A 87 3.69 -7.31 3.14
C PRO A 87 3.78 -5.88 2.64
N PHE A 88 4.27 -5.71 1.41
CA PHE A 88 4.36 -4.40 0.77
C PHE A 88 4.11 -4.47 -0.72
N ILE A 89 3.73 -3.33 -1.30
CA ILE A 89 3.57 -3.15 -2.74
C ILE A 89 4.24 -1.86 -3.21
N PHE A 90 4.48 -1.79 -4.52
CA PHE A 90 4.82 -0.55 -5.22
C PHE A 90 3.59 0.00 -5.93
N ALA A 91 3.32 1.30 -5.77
CA ALA A 91 2.15 1.94 -6.35
C ALA A 91 2.50 3.23 -7.13
N PHE A 92 1.65 3.55 -8.10
CA PHE A 92 1.62 4.82 -8.81
C PHE A 92 0.54 5.74 -8.23
N SER A 93 0.73 7.07 -8.30
CA SER A 93 -0.25 8.07 -7.82
C SER A 93 -1.48 8.21 -8.72
N ASN A 94 -1.32 7.87 -10.00
CA ASN A 94 -2.40 7.81 -10.98
C ASN A 94 -2.15 6.62 -11.90
N ASN A 95 -3.18 6.22 -12.65
CA ASN A 95 -2.97 5.27 -13.73
C ASN A 95 -2.13 5.97 -14.79
N PRO A 96 -0.88 5.56 -15.05
CA PRO A 96 -0.11 6.15 -16.13
C PRO A 96 -0.95 6.02 -17.41
N HIS A 97 -0.99 7.08 -18.23
CA HIS A 97 -1.58 7.06 -19.57
C HIS A 97 -0.71 6.21 -20.52
N LEU A 98 -0.43 4.98 -20.13
CA LEU A 98 -0.05 3.92 -21.04
C LEU A 98 -1.35 3.48 -21.69
N ASP A 99 -1.37 3.24 -23.00
CA ASP A 99 -2.51 2.69 -23.77
C ASP A 99 -2.93 1.27 -23.30
N ALA A 100 -2.60 0.89 -22.07
CA ALA A 100 -2.56 -0.46 -21.59
C ALA A 100 -3.91 -0.87 -21.01
N THR A 101 -4.64 -1.62 -21.85
CA THR A 101 -5.68 -2.56 -21.41
C THR A 101 -5.10 -3.65 -20.47
N ASP A 102 -3.76 -3.69 -20.28
CA ASP A 102 -2.99 -4.74 -19.60
C ASP A 102 -2.07 -4.24 -18.46
N PHE A 103 -2.25 -3.02 -17.94
CA PHE A 103 -1.45 -2.55 -16.80
C PHE A 103 -1.65 -3.45 -15.57
N SER A 104 -0.57 -4.12 -15.13
CA SER A 104 -0.59 -5.12 -14.05
C SER A 104 -0.02 -4.62 -12.72
N GLY A 105 0.06 -3.29 -12.52
CA GLY A 105 0.56 -2.68 -11.28
C GLY A 105 -0.53 -2.15 -10.36
N PHE A 106 -0.12 -1.50 -9.28
CA PHE A 106 -1.03 -0.89 -8.31
C PHE A 106 -1.10 0.62 -8.50
N VAL A 107 -2.30 1.18 -8.33
CA VAL A 107 -2.53 2.63 -8.35
C VAL A 107 -3.16 3.02 -7.02
N LEU A 108 -2.53 3.93 -6.27
CA LEU A 108 -3.10 4.46 -5.04
C LEU A 108 -4.04 5.62 -5.36
N SER A 109 -5.27 5.29 -5.76
CA SER A 109 -6.30 6.29 -6.08
C SER A 109 -7.51 6.20 -5.13
N HIS A 110 -8.42 7.18 -5.21
CA HIS A 110 -9.68 7.17 -4.46
C HIS A 110 -10.72 6.18 -5.02
N ARG A 111 -10.43 5.51 -6.14
CA ARG A 111 -11.32 4.53 -6.75
C ARG A 111 -11.32 3.26 -5.91
N GLU A 112 -12.51 2.79 -5.59
CA GLU A 112 -12.68 1.61 -4.75
C GLU A 112 -12.09 0.34 -5.39
N SER A 113 -12.15 0.22 -6.72
CA SER A 113 -11.51 -0.88 -7.45
C SER A 113 -10.01 -0.97 -7.17
N ASP A 114 -9.34 0.17 -7.16
CA ASP A 114 -7.88 0.22 -7.06
C ASP A 114 -7.45 -0.11 -5.62
N LEU A 115 -8.18 0.43 -4.63
CA LEU A 115 -7.99 0.10 -3.22
C LEU A 115 -8.29 -1.36 -2.91
N ILE A 116 -9.32 -1.95 -3.51
CA ILE A 116 -9.60 -3.39 -3.38
C ILE A 116 -8.42 -4.21 -3.90
N THR A 117 -7.90 -3.90 -5.08
CA THR A 117 -6.74 -4.62 -5.66
C THR A 117 -5.51 -4.53 -4.75
N ILE A 118 -5.25 -3.36 -4.15
CA ILE A 118 -4.19 -3.17 -3.15
C ILE A 118 -4.44 -4.03 -1.91
N ALA A 119 -5.67 -4.03 -1.38
CA ALA A 119 -6.02 -4.81 -0.20
C ALA A 119 -5.87 -6.32 -0.43
N GLU A 120 -6.25 -6.80 -1.62
CA GLU A 120 -6.07 -8.20 -2.00
C GLU A 120 -4.58 -8.56 -2.04
N ALA A 121 -3.74 -7.73 -2.67
CA ALA A 121 -2.31 -8.00 -2.76
C ALA A 121 -1.60 -7.97 -1.40
N LEU A 122 -2.01 -7.08 -0.49
CA LEU A 122 -1.41 -6.98 0.85
C LEU A 122 -1.93 -8.07 1.81
N PHE A 123 -3.21 -8.44 1.73
CA PHE A 123 -3.87 -9.19 2.81
C PHE A 123 -4.50 -10.53 2.42
N ILE A 124 -4.69 -10.79 1.13
CA ILE A 124 -5.03 -12.13 0.67
C ILE A 124 -3.71 -12.81 0.30
N ARG A 125 -3.20 -13.65 1.22
CA ARG A 125 -2.04 -14.52 0.94
C ARG A 125 -2.22 -15.19 -0.43
N SER A 126 -1.35 -14.89 -1.39
CA SER A 126 -1.05 -15.86 -2.44
C SER A 126 -0.31 -16.99 -1.76
N ASN A 127 -0.98 -18.12 -1.59
CA ASN A 127 -0.37 -19.35 -1.11
C ASN A 127 0.70 -19.75 -2.14
N SER A 128 1.95 -19.33 -1.93
CA SER A 128 3.10 -19.74 -2.74
C SER A 128 4.34 -19.68 -1.86
N ASP A 129 4.31 -20.50 -0.80
CA ASP A 129 5.53 -21.09 -0.27
C ASP A 129 6.31 -21.67 -1.47
N HIS A 130 7.56 -21.23 -1.63
CA HIS A 130 8.60 -22.00 -2.30
C HIS A 130 9.73 -22.21 -1.29
#